data_AF-A0A497EZ18-F1
#
_entry.id   AF-A0A497EZ18-F1
#
_cell.length_a   1.000
_cell.length_b   1.000
_cell.length_c   1.000
_cell.angle_alpha   90.00
_cell.angle_beta   90.00
_cell.angle_gamma   90.00
#
_symmetry.space_group_name_H-M   'P 1'
#
loop_
_entity.id
_entity.type
_entity.pdbx_description
1 polymer ?
#
loop_
_entity_poly.entity_id
_entity_poly.type
_entity_poly.pdbx_seq_one_letter_code
_entity_poly.pdbx_strand_id
1 'polypeptide(L)'
;MPIISSKNPKLDEGVIKAVKHHVEQVIKPKLKPHLVILYGSFARGEQHPGSDVDLLIVAENIPKTYWDRWSLAYDIVENHPLDPHIYTPEEFKDMVKQGRMTALDALTEGIVIHAEPTYQQEVDDILKETLKQRVKYKNMWIPRQYLPKIEENTP
;
A
#
# COMPACT_ATOMS: atom_id res chain seq x y z
N MET A 1 -10.10 7.88 -17.04
CA MET A 1 -9.13 8.96 -16.73
C MET A 1 -8.73 8.82 -15.28
N PRO A 2 -7.46 8.56 -14.96
CA PRO A 2 -7.07 8.59 -13.57
C PRO A 2 -7.03 10.05 -13.12
N ILE A 3 -7.84 10.40 -12.12
CA ILE A 3 -7.57 11.57 -11.28
C ILE A 3 -6.54 11.10 -10.27
N ILE A 4 -5.28 10.99 -10.72
CA ILE A 4 -4.12 10.80 -9.85
C ILE A 4 -3.58 12.21 -9.59
N SER A 5 -3.31 12.50 -8.32
CA SER A 5 -2.69 13.73 -7.83
C SER A 5 -1.61 14.24 -8.79
N SER A 6 -1.70 15.51 -9.19
CA SER A 6 -0.76 16.20 -10.09
C SER A 6 0.63 16.45 -9.48
N LYS A 7 0.94 15.84 -8.33
CA LYS A 7 2.27 15.89 -7.74
C LYS A 7 3.15 14.85 -8.44
N ASN A 8 4.26 15.29 -9.01
CA ASN A 8 5.39 14.41 -9.31
C ASN A 8 6.27 14.42 -8.05
N PRO A 9 6.06 13.50 -7.09
CA PRO A 9 6.72 13.58 -5.79
C PRO A 9 8.23 13.45 -5.94
N LYS A 10 8.99 14.23 -5.17
CA LYS A 10 10.43 14.02 -5.04
C LYS A 10 10.65 12.82 -4.11
N LEU A 11 10.72 11.65 -4.72
CA LEU A 11 10.90 10.40 -4.02
C LEU A 11 12.31 10.28 -3.44
N ASP A 12 12.43 9.57 -2.31
CA ASP A 12 13.72 9.20 -1.74
C ASP A 12 14.26 7.96 -2.44
N GLU A 13 15.10 8.18 -3.46
CA GLU A 13 15.69 7.10 -4.25
C GLU A 13 16.58 6.17 -3.40
N GLY A 14 17.21 6.69 -2.34
CA GLY A 14 18.04 5.92 -1.42
C GLY A 14 17.20 4.89 -0.66
N VAL A 15 16.14 5.36 -0.01
CA VAL A 15 15.19 4.49 0.71
C VAL A 15 14.52 3.50 -0.23
N ILE A 16 14.03 3.92 -1.40
CA ILE A 16 13.40 3.02 -2.36
C ILE A 16 14.37 1.91 -2.80
N LYS A 17 15.64 2.26 -3.09
CA LYS A 17 16.65 1.27 -3.46
C LYS A 17 16.93 0.30 -2.32
N ALA A 18 17.05 0.80 -1.10
CA ALA A 18 17.30 -0.02 0.08
C ALA A 18 16.11 -0.95 0.39
N VAL A 19 14.87 -0.47 0.24
CA VAL A 19 13.65 -1.28 0.33
C VAL A 19 13.63 -2.39 -0.72
N LYS A 20 13.90 -2.07 -1.99
CA LYS A 20 13.98 -3.08 -3.06
C LYS A 20 15.01 -4.16 -2.73
N HIS A 21 16.18 -3.76 -2.23
CA HIS A 21 17.22 -4.69 -1.83
C HIS A 21 16.77 -5.57 -0.65
N HIS A 22 16.20 -4.96 0.40
CA HIS A 22 15.70 -5.69 1.57
C HIS A 22 14.59 -6.68 1.19
N VAL A 23 13.66 -6.29 0.33
CA VAL A 23 12.60 -7.18 -0.17
C VAL A 23 13.19 -8.38 -0.91
N GLU A 24 14.19 -8.17 -1.76
CA GLU A 24 14.83 -9.25 -2.50
C GLU A 24 15.64 -10.21 -1.61
N GLN A 25 16.42 -9.67 -0.66
CA GLN A 25 17.35 -10.46 0.14
C GLN A 25 16.72 -11.09 1.39
N VAL A 26 15.69 -10.47 1.96
CA VAL A 26 15.14 -10.86 3.27
C VAL A 26 13.69 -11.33 3.15
N ILE A 27 12.82 -10.52 2.54
CA ILE A 27 11.38 -10.79 2.53
C ILE A 27 11.03 -11.94 1.59
N LYS A 28 11.52 -11.92 0.35
CA LYS A 28 11.20 -12.95 -0.66
C LYS A 28 11.62 -14.36 -0.24
N PRO A 29 12.84 -14.60 0.29
CA PRO A 29 13.24 -15.94 0.72
C PRO A 29 12.40 -16.49 1.89
N LYS A 30 11.94 -15.61 2.78
CA LYS A 30 11.16 -15.98 3.97
C LYS A 30 9.68 -16.19 3.68
N LEU A 31 9.06 -15.25 2.97
CA LEU A 31 7.61 -15.19 2.83
C LEU A 31 7.09 -15.58 1.45
N LYS A 32 7.94 -15.55 0.40
CA LYS A 32 7.53 -15.78 -0.99
C LYS A 32 6.25 -15.00 -1.35
N PRO A 33 6.27 -13.66 -1.21
CA PRO A 33 5.06 -12.85 -1.29
C PRO A 33 4.49 -12.83 -2.72
N HIS A 34 3.16 -12.81 -2.84
CA HIS A 34 2.47 -12.55 -4.10
C HIS A 34 2.56 -11.08 -4.52
N LEU A 35 2.66 -10.17 -3.54
CA LEU A 35 2.66 -8.72 -3.76
C LEU A 35 3.39 -8.02 -2.63
N VAL A 36 4.23 -7.04 -2.97
CA VAL A 36 4.88 -6.12 -2.04
C VAL A 36 4.80 -4.70 -2.58
N ILE A 37 4.25 -3.79 -1.79
CA ILE A 37 4.06 -2.38 -2.15
C ILE A 37 4.64 -1.50 -1.05
N LEU A 38 5.56 -0.62 -1.42
CA LEU A 38 5.94 0.52 -0.60
C LEU A 38 4.84 1.57 -0.74
N TYR A 39 4.23 1.98 0.37
CA TYR A 39 3.20 3.01 0.35
C TYR A 39 3.45 4.08 1.41
N GLY A 40 2.46 4.91 1.69
CA GLY A 40 2.58 5.91 2.74
C GLY A 40 3.45 7.10 2.34
N SER A 41 4.10 7.70 3.33
CA SER A 41 4.79 8.99 3.17
C SER A 41 5.93 8.94 2.15
N PHE A 42 6.73 7.88 2.15
CA PHE A 42 7.83 7.67 1.21
C PHE A 42 7.36 7.50 -0.24
N ALA A 43 6.23 6.82 -0.47
CA ALA A 43 5.66 6.69 -1.81
C ALA A 43 5.04 8.00 -2.32
N ARG A 44 4.56 8.86 -1.41
CA ARG A 44 4.00 10.18 -1.73
C ARG A 44 5.02 11.32 -1.77
N GLY A 45 6.28 11.08 -1.39
CA GLY A 45 7.30 12.14 -1.25
C GLY A 45 6.99 13.14 -0.12
N GLU A 46 6.28 12.69 0.91
CA GLU A 46 5.82 13.49 2.06
C GLU A 46 6.49 13.06 3.38
N GLN A 47 7.54 12.24 3.29
CA GLN A 47 8.29 11.76 4.45
C GLN A 47 9.03 12.87 5.20
N HIS A 48 9.29 12.64 6.48
CA HIS A 48 10.07 13.46 7.39
C HIS A 48 11.07 12.58 8.18
N PRO A 49 12.04 13.15 8.93
CA PRO A 49 13.09 12.37 9.57
C PRO A 49 12.63 11.28 10.55
N GLY A 50 11.40 11.38 11.07
CA GLY A 50 10.77 10.39 11.95
C GLY A 50 9.68 9.57 11.28
N SER A 51 9.62 9.53 9.95
CA SER A 51 8.66 8.69 9.23
C SER A 51 9.08 7.23 9.23
N ASP A 52 8.10 6.35 9.28
CA ASP A 52 8.29 4.91 9.07
C ASP A 52 8.22 4.59 7.56
N VAL A 53 8.81 3.46 7.17
CA VAL A 53 8.72 2.90 5.81
C VAL A 53 7.59 1.88 5.78
N ASP A 54 6.41 2.32 5.34
CA ASP A 54 5.22 1.48 5.26
C ASP A 54 5.33 0.45 4.12
N LEU A 55 5.31 -0.84 4.45
CA LEU A 55 5.32 -1.91 3.45
C LEU A 55 4.09 -2.80 3.56
N LEU A 56 3.28 -2.81 2.51
CA LEU A 56 2.21 -3.80 2.38
C LEU A 56 2.77 -5.07 1.74
N ILE A 57 2.56 -6.21 2.39
CA ILE A 57 3.05 -7.52 1.95
C ILE A 57 1.87 -8.49 1.91
N VAL A 58 1.68 -9.16 0.78
CA VAL A 58 0.68 -10.21 0.62
C VAL A 58 1.39 -11.54 0.47
N ALA A 59 1.14 -12.48 1.38
CA ALA A 59 1.80 -13.78 1.41
C ALA A 59 0.91 -14.87 2.01
N GLU A 60 1.16 -16.12 1.60
CA GLU A 60 0.49 -17.30 2.14
C GLU A 60 1.12 -17.77 3.45
N ASN A 61 0.39 -18.62 4.19
CA ASN A 61 0.89 -19.33 5.38
C ASN A 61 1.49 -18.42 6.47
N ILE A 62 0.92 -17.24 6.66
CA ILE A 62 1.32 -16.29 7.70
C ILE A 62 0.63 -16.58 9.05
N PRO A 63 1.22 -16.19 10.19
CA PRO A 63 0.60 -16.30 11.51
C PRO A 63 -0.77 -15.62 11.61
N LYS A 64 -1.58 -15.98 12.61
CA LYS A 64 -2.90 -15.36 12.80
C LYS A 64 -2.86 -14.01 13.50
N THR A 65 -1.89 -13.78 14.39
CA THR A 65 -1.84 -12.56 15.18
C THR A 65 -1.07 -11.47 14.43
N TYR A 66 -1.47 -10.21 14.65
CA TYR A 66 -0.82 -9.07 14.03
C TYR A 66 0.67 -8.98 14.40
N TRP A 67 1.01 -9.13 15.68
CA TRP A 67 2.40 -8.99 16.14
C TRP A 67 3.32 -10.09 15.61
N ASP A 68 2.84 -11.33 15.52
CA ASP A 68 3.62 -12.42 14.94
C ASP A 68 3.91 -12.13 13.47
N ARG A 69 2.90 -11.68 12.71
CA ARG A 69 3.09 -11.25 11.32
C ARG A 69 4.11 -10.13 11.22
N TRP A 70 3.90 -9.07 11.97
CA TRP A 70 4.75 -7.88 11.97
C TRP A 70 6.22 -8.23 12.22
N SER A 71 6.49 -9.13 13.18
CA SER A 71 7.85 -9.58 13.51
C SER A 71 8.59 -10.32 12.39
N LEU A 72 7.89 -10.82 11.36
CA LEU A 72 8.51 -11.53 10.24
C LEU A 72 9.29 -10.60 9.30
N ALA A 73 8.89 -9.33 9.26
CA ALA A 73 9.35 -8.37 8.25
C ALA A 73 9.80 -7.03 8.85
N TYR A 74 9.64 -6.80 10.15
CA TYR A 74 10.15 -5.60 10.80
C TYR A 74 11.68 -5.54 10.71
N ASP A 75 12.20 -4.37 10.33
CA ASP A 75 13.64 -4.09 10.26
C ASP A 75 13.86 -2.57 10.27
N ILE A 76 15.12 -2.14 10.17
CA ILE A 76 15.51 -0.75 9.96
C ILE A 76 16.19 -0.63 8.59
N VAL A 77 15.68 0.26 7.74
CA VAL A 77 16.21 0.54 6.40
C VAL A 77 16.55 2.02 6.30
N GLU A 78 17.80 2.35 5.98
CA GLU A 78 18.27 3.75 5.86
C GLU A 78 17.95 4.62 7.09
N ASN A 79 18.09 4.04 8.30
CA ASN A 79 17.74 4.67 9.59
C ASN A 79 16.24 4.91 9.84
N HIS A 80 15.36 4.38 9.00
CA HIS A 80 13.92 4.41 9.21
C HIS A 80 13.40 3.02 9.60
N PRO A 81 12.51 2.91 10.59
CA PRO A 81 11.85 1.66 10.90
C PRO A 81 10.95 1.26 9.73
N LEU A 82 10.99 0.00 9.36
CA LEU A 82 10.09 -0.60 8.38
C LEU A 82 8.82 -1.03 9.12
N ASP A 83 7.66 -0.54 8.71
CA ASP A 83 6.37 -0.94 9.30
C ASP A 83 5.61 -1.89 8.35
N PRO A 84 5.70 -3.23 8.58
CA PRO A 84 5.10 -4.21 7.70
C PRO A 84 3.60 -4.43 7.99
N HIS A 85 2.80 -4.29 6.94
CA HIS A 85 1.37 -4.60 6.91
C HIS A 85 1.14 -5.89 6.10
N ILE A 86 1.04 -7.02 6.80
CA ILE A 86 1.05 -8.35 6.18
C ILE A 86 -0.34 -8.98 6.18
N TYR A 87 -0.80 -9.39 4.99
CA TYR A 87 -2.13 -9.99 4.77
C TYR A 87 -2.04 -11.27 3.93
N THR A 88 -3.01 -12.16 4.10
CA THR A 88 -3.20 -13.25 3.15
C THR A 88 -3.76 -12.72 1.82
N PRO A 89 -3.63 -13.47 0.71
CA PRO A 89 -4.23 -13.10 -0.57
C PRO A 89 -5.73 -12.80 -0.49
N GLU A 90 -6.48 -13.60 0.26
CA GLU A 90 -7.93 -13.41 0.44
C GLU A 90 -8.26 -12.21 1.33
N GLU A 91 -7.55 -12.04 2.45
CA GLU A 91 -7.72 -10.87 3.33
C GLU A 91 -7.50 -9.58 2.55
N PHE A 92 -6.43 -9.51 1.75
CA PHE A 92 -6.13 -8.33 0.97
C PHE A 92 -7.18 -8.06 -0.11
N LYS A 93 -7.59 -9.09 -0.88
CA LYS A 93 -8.68 -8.95 -1.86
C LYS A 93 -9.96 -8.43 -1.22
N ASP A 94 -10.32 -8.91 -0.03
CA ASP A 94 -11.50 -8.44 0.69
C ASP A 94 -11.35 -6.99 1.20
N MET A 95 -10.15 -6.59 1.63
CA MET A 95 -9.86 -5.19 1.96
C MET A 95 -10.06 -4.27 0.75
N VAL A 96 -9.63 -4.68 -0.44
CA VAL A 96 -9.83 -3.93 -1.69
C VAL A 96 -11.31 -3.84 -2.04
N LYS A 97 -12.08 -4.95 -1.96
CA LYS A 97 -13.53 -4.94 -2.19
C LYS A 97 -14.27 -4.00 -1.22
N GLN A 98 -13.87 -3.99 0.05
CA GLN A 98 -14.47 -3.13 1.07
C GLN A 98 -14.06 -1.64 0.91
N GLY A 99 -13.03 -1.37 0.12
CA GLY A 99 -12.45 -0.04 -0.04
C GLY A 99 -11.76 0.44 1.23
N ARG A 100 -11.03 -0.45 1.92
CA ARG A 100 -10.22 -0.10 3.10
C ARG A 100 -9.11 0.86 2.70
N MET A 101 -8.89 1.89 3.50
CA MET A 101 -7.94 2.97 3.19
C MET A 101 -6.54 2.45 2.90
N THR A 102 -5.99 1.58 3.78
CA THR A 102 -4.66 0.98 3.59
C THR A 102 -4.51 0.29 2.22
N ALA A 103 -5.50 -0.49 1.81
CA ALA A 103 -5.45 -1.21 0.54
C ALA A 103 -5.56 -0.25 -0.66
N LEU A 104 -6.48 0.73 -0.59
CA LEU A 104 -6.65 1.68 -1.68
C LEU A 104 -5.47 2.63 -1.81
N ASP A 105 -4.91 3.12 -0.71
CA ASP A 105 -3.71 3.96 -0.73
C ASP A 105 -2.51 3.19 -1.29
N ALA A 106 -2.28 1.94 -0.85
CA ALA A 106 -1.21 1.12 -1.38
C ALA A 106 -1.36 0.91 -2.90
N LEU A 107 -2.54 0.56 -3.38
CA LEU A 107 -2.73 0.24 -4.80
C LEU A 107 -2.79 1.46 -5.73
N THR A 108 -3.13 2.64 -5.21
CA THR A 108 -3.31 3.84 -6.05
C THR A 108 -2.17 4.85 -5.94
N GLU A 109 -1.44 4.84 -4.83
CA GLU A 109 -0.34 5.77 -4.55
C GLU A 109 0.98 5.08 -4.23
N GLY A 110 0.97 3.75 -4.03
CA GLY A 110 2.16 2.99 -3.71
C GLY A 110 3.07 2.71 -4.91
N ILE A 111 4.30 2.33 -4.58
CA ILE A 111 5.31 1.85 -5.52
C ILE A 111 5.35 0.33 -5.40
N VAL A 112 4.97 -0.36 -6.47
CA VAL A 112 5.08 -1.83 -6.53
C VAL A 112 6.55 -2.22 -6.53
N ILE A 113 6.95 -2.97 -5.50
CA ILE A 113 8.33 -3.48 -5.33
C ILE A 113 8.45 -4.89 -5.89
N HIS A 114 7.44 -5.73 -5.66
CA HIS A 114 7.34 -7.08 -6.16
C HIS A 114 5.88 -7.42 -6.43
N ALA A 115 5.60 -8.14 -7.51
CA ALA A 115 4.26 -8.63 -7.81
C ALA A 115 4.32 -9.88 -8.69
N GLU A 116 3.55 -10.89 -8.33
CA GLU A 116 3.22 -11.99 -9.23
C GLU A 116 2.20 -11.49 -10.26
N PRO A 117 2.45 -11.63 -11.58
CA PRO A 117 1.60 -11.02 -12.60
C PRO A 117 0.12 -11.44 -12.53
N THR A 118 -0.16 -12.71 -12.22
CA THR A 118 -1.53 -13.22 -12.12
C THR A 118 -2.28 -12.63 -10.92
N TYR A 119 -1.63 -12.59 -9.76
CA TYR A 119 -2.24 -12.02 -8.55
C TYR A 119 -2.45 -10.50 -8.67
N GLN A 120 -1.47 -9.79 -9.25
CA GLN A 120 -1.60 -8.35 -9.51
C GLN A 120 -2.82 -8.06 -10.39
N GLN A 121 -3.01 -8.82 -11.47
CA GLN A 121 -4.15 -8.63 -12.38
C GLN A 121 -5.49 -8.84 -11.66
N GLU A 122 -5.62 -9.87 -10.81
CA GLU A 122 -6.83 -10.09 -10.01
C GLU A 122 -7.13 -8.90 -9.09
N VAL A 123 -6.12 -8.39 -8.39
CA VAL A 123 -6.27 -7.24 -7.49
C VAL A 123 -6.63 -5.98 -8.26
N ASP A 124 -6.03 -5.75 -9.42
CA ASP A 124 -6.32 -4.59 -10.27
C ASP A 124 -7.76 -4.60 -10.78
N ASP A 125 -8.29 -5.78 -11.13
CA ASP A 125 -9.68 -5.93 -11.55
C ASP A 125 -10.66 -5.63 -10.39
N ILE A 126 -10.37 -6.13 -9.19
CA ILE A 126 -11.15 -5.82 -7.99
C ILE A 126 -11.09 -4.32 -7.68
N LEU A 127 -9.90 -3.72 -7.72
CA LEU A 127 -9.68 -2.29 -7.49
C LEU A 127 -10.50 -1.45 -8.47
N LYS A 128 -10.48 -1.80 -9.76
CA LYS A 128 -11.24 -1.11 -10.79
C LYS A 128 -12.73 -1.10 -10.48
N GLU A 129 -13.30 -2.22 -10.03
CA GLU A 129 -14.69 -2.29 -9.60
C GLU A 129 -14.95 -1.46 -8.33
N THR A 130 -14.08 -1.53 -7.32
CA THR A 130 -14.20 -0.72 -6.10
C THR A 130 -14.18 0.78 -6.40
N LEU A 131 -13.29 1.23 -7.29
CA LEU A 131 -13.14 2.63 -7.65
C LEU A 131 -14.33 3.18 -8.47
N LYS A 132 -15.24 2.34 -8.98
CA LYS A 132 -16.54 2.79 -9.50
C LYS A 132 -17.46 3.31 -8.41
N GLN A 133 -17.26 2.91 -7.16
CA GLN A 133 -18.08 3.30 -6.02
C GLN A 133 -17.34 4.16 -5.00
N ARG A 134 -16.00 4.20 -5.05
CA ARG A 134 -15.13 4.98 -4.17
C ARG A 134 -14.43 6.11 -4.91
N VAL A 135 -14.20 7.21 -4.21
CA VAL A 135 -13.40 8.34 -4.69
C VAL A 135 -12.53 8.86 -3.55
N LYS A 136 -11.31 9.30 -3.88
CA LYS A 136 -10.43 9.95 -2.91
C LYS A 136 -10.79 11.43 -2.83
N TYR A 137 -11.12 11.89 -1.63
CA TYR A 137 -11.34 13.30 -1.32
C TYR A 137 -10.42 13.70 -0.17
N LYS A 138 -9.49 14.62 -0.44
CA LYS A 138 -8.34 14.90 0.44
C LYS A 138 -7.61 13.58 0.75
N ASN A 139 -7.48 13.22 2.03
CA ASN A 139 -6.79 12.00 2.47
C ASN A 139 -7.76 10.85 2.82
N MET A 140 -9.01 10.92 2.36
CA MET A 140 -10.04 9.92 2.69
C MET A 140 -10.65 9.28 1.45
N TRP A 141 -10.93 8.00 1.55
CA TRP A 141 -11.72 7.26 0.57
C TRP A 141 -13.19 7.27 0.99
N ILE A 142 -14.03 7.90 0.17
CA ILE A 142 -15.47 8.03 0.44
C ILE A 142 -16.30 7.34 -0.64
N PRO A 143 -17.52 6.88 -0.32
CA PRO A 143 -18.50 6.52 -1.33
C PRO A 143 -18.80 7.71 -2.26
N ARG A 144 -18.74 7.48 -3.58
CA ARG A 144 -18.93 8.53 -4.60
C ARG A 144 -20.23 9.30 -4.45
N GLN A 145 -21.31 8.65 -4.01
CA GLN A 145 -22.61 9.27 -3.79
C GLN A 145 -22.60 10.41 -2.75
N TYR A 146 -21.57 10.49 -1.90
CA TYR A 146 -21.43 11.55 -0.90
C TYR A 146 -20.57 12.73 -1.35
N LEU A 147 -19.85 12.63 -2.47
CA LEU A 147 -18.95 13.69 -2.93
C LEU A 147 -19.68 15.03 -3.17
N PRO A 148 -20.83 15.11 -3.88
CA PRO A 148 -21.50 16.39 -4.12
C PRO A 148 -21.89 17.10 -2.81
N LYS A 149 -22.37 16.33 -1.81
CA LYS A 149 -22.75 16.87 -0.50
C LYS A 149 -21.56 17.44 0.26
N ILE A 150 -20.37 16.86 0.11
CA ILE A 150 -19.17 17.35 0.81
C ILE A 150 -18.65 18.62 0.15
N GLU A 151 -18.67 18.68 -1.18
CA GLU A 151 -18.25 19.86 -1.94
C GLU A 151 -19.16 21.06 -1.69
N GLU A 152 -20.48 20.85 -1.58
CA GLU A 152 -21.44 21.91 -1.25
C GLU A 152 -21.27 22.50 0.17
N ASN A 153 -20.73 21.72 1.10
CA ASN A 153 -20.59 22.10 2.53
C ASN A 153 -19.16 22.51 2.91
N THR A 154 -18.24 22.60 1.95
CA THR A 154 -16.87 23.07 2.20
C THR A 154 -16.79 24.56 1.86
N PRO A 155 -16.46 25.44 2.83
CA PRO A 155 -16.33 26.88 2.58
C PRO A 155 -15.14 27.23 1.67
#